data_AF-A0A7J3FDS7-F1
#
_entry.id   AF-A0A7J3FDS7-F1
#
_cell.length_a   1.000
_cell.length_b   1.000
_cell.length_c   1.000
_cell.angle_alpha   90.00
_cell.angle_beta   90.00
_cell.angle_gamma   90.00
#
_symmetry.space_group_name_H-M   'P 1'
#
loop_
_entity.id
_entity.type
_entity.pdbx_description
1 polymer ?
#
loop_
_entity_poly.entity_id
_entity_poly.type
_entity_poly.pdbx_seq_one_letter_code
_entity_poly.pdbx_strand_id
1 'polypeptide(L)'
;MVGSEEEGLYGPRGFTKPILRLLRPYIKFREEGEVRLKEIPWEVLKRVGKLLPPKNLEYRCGGAPKVSDFLKMGREGVKYMCYVVTSDRPDEKFVVYGILLPREEKKLLAEVKSKALSPPTHVSELGELLVLGWS
;
A
#
# COMPACT_ATOMS: atom_id res chain seq x y z
N MET A 1 10.90 34.40 -7.19
CA MET A 1 11.14 33.06 -6.61
C MET A 1 10.00 32.17 -7.08
N VAL A 2 10.23 31.35 -8.09
CA VAL A 2 9.24 30.39 -8.58
C VAL A 2 9.39 29.15 -7.71
N GLY A 3 8.69 29.14 -6.57
CA GLY A 3 8.52 27.94 -5.76
C GLY A 3 7.62 27.00 -6.53
N SER A 4 8.20 25.89 -6.94
CA SER A 4 7.69 24.84 -7.80
C SER A 4 6.30 24.35 -7.35
N GLU A 5 5.30 24.43 -8.23
CA GLU A 5 3.98 23.80 -8.05
C GLU A 5 4.05 22.26 -7.89
N GLU A 6 5.22 21.66 -8.09
CA GLU A 6 5.47 20.22 -7.91
C GLU A 6 5.65 19.78 -6.44
N GLU A 7 6.03 20.67 -5.51
CA GLU A 7 6.14 20.33 -4.07
C GLU A 7 4.77 20.05 -3.41
N GLY A 8 3.68 20.43 -4.09
CA GLY A 8 2.31 20.17 -3.61
C GLY A 8 1.83 18.74 -3.82
N LEU A 9 2.27 18.09 -4.91
CA LEU A 9 1.71 16.83 -5.43
C LEU A 9 2.21 15.59 -4.69
N TYR A 10 3.47 15.58 -4.28
CA TYR A 10 4.12 14.44 -3.66
C TYR A 10 4.54 14.83 -2.25
N GLY A 11 4.14 14.03 -1.26
CA GLY A 11 4.29 14.36 0.16
C GLY A 11 5.74 14.55 0.63
N PRO A 12 5.95 14.76 1.94
CA PRO A 12 7.31 14.95 2.47
C PRO A 12 8.20 13.74 2.16
N ARG A 13 9.46 14.00 1.82
CA ARG A 13 10.46 13.01 1.37
C ARG A 13 11.28 12.40 2.51
N GLY A 14 12.04 11.35 2.21
CA GLY A 14 13.01 10.73 3.12
C GLY A 14 12.43 9.68 4.09
N PHE A 15 11.11 9.43 4.04
CA PHE A 15 10.44 8.47 4.92
C PHE A 15 10.60 7.01 4.46
N THR A 16 11.00 6.79 3.21
CA THR A 16 11.04 5.43 2.61
C THR A 16 12.20 4.58 3.14
N LYS A 17 13.34 5.17 3.47
CA LYS A 17 14.52 4.45 4.02
C LYS A 17 14.21 3.64 5.29
N PRO A 18 13.63 4.21 6.36
CA PRO A 18 13.29 3.42 7.55
C PRO A 18 12.20 2.37 7.29
N ILE A 19 11.25 2.64 6.39
CA ILE A 19 10.23 1.68 5.97
C ILE A 19 10.86 0.47 5.26
N LEU A 20 11.79 0.70 4.32
CA LEU A 20 12.48 -0.37 3.60
C LEU A 20 13.35 -1.22 4.53
N ARG A 21 13.92 -0.64 5.58
CA ARG A 21 14.65 -1.40 6.61
C ARG A 21 13.72 -2.36 7.35
N LEU A 22 12.53 -1.89 7.74
CA LEU A 22 11.51 -2.72 8.38
C LEU A 22 11.01 -3.83 7.43
N LEU A 23 10.89 -3.53 6.14
CA LEU A 23 10.26 -4.40 5.15
C LEU A 23 11.24 -5.32 4.41
N ARG A 24 12.53 -5.28 4.75
CA ARG A 24 13.58 -6.12 4.14
C ARG A 24 13.20 -7.61 4.00
N PRO A 25 12.56 -8.25 4.99
CA PRO A 25 12.18 -9.67 4.88
C PRO A 25 11.09 -9.96 3.83
N TYR A 26 10.34 -8.94 3.38
CA TYR A 26 9.18 -9.09 2.50
C TYR A 26 9.45 -8.64 1.07
N ILE A 27 10.70 -8.26 0.75
CA ILE A 27 11.08 -7.80 -0.59
C ILE A 27 11.00 -8.95 -1.56
N LYS A 28 10.14 -8.80 -2.58
CA LYS A 28 10.01 -9.74 -3.68
C LYS A 28 10.87 -9.35 -4.86
N PHE A 29 10.88 -8.08 -5.22
CA PHE A 29 11.58 -7.57 -6.41
C PHE A 29 11.93 -6.08 -6.23
N ARG A 30 12.96 -5.64 -6.95
CA ARG A 30 13.41 -4.25 -7.02
C ARG A 30 13.48 -3.84 -8.48
N GLU A 31 12.81 -2.75 -8.81
CA GLU A 31 12.90 -2.06 -10.09
C GLU A 31 13.50 -0.67 -9.85
N GLU A 32 13.97 0.00 -10.89
CA GLU A 32 14.54 1.33 -10.76
C GLU A 32 13.52 2.29 -10.09
N GLY A 33 13.86 2.73 -8.88
CA GLY A 33 13.02 3.61 -8.08
C GLY A 33 11.82 2.93 -7.37
N GLU A 34 11.57 1.63 -7.52
CA GLU A 34 10.44 0.92 -6.90
C GLU A 34 10.85 -0.40 -6.22
N VAL A 35 10.33 -0.66 -5.03
CA VAL A 35 10.50 -1.94 -4.31
C VAL A 35 9.16 -2.60 -4.11
N ARG A 36 8.97 -3.79 -4.68
CA ARG A 36 7.75 -4.59 -4.52
C ARG A 36 7.88 -5.57 -3.37
N LEU A 37 6.82 -5.61 -2.56
CA LEU A 37 6.72 -6.37 -1.33
C LEU A 37 5.53 -7.32 -1.42
N LYS A 38 5.71 -8.55 -0.95
CA LYS A 38 4.66 -9.56 -0.96
C LYS A 38 4.39 -10.05 0.46
N GLU A 39 3.12 -10.30 0.74
CA GLU A 39 2.69 -11.03 1.94
C GLU A 39 3.09 -10.37 3.27
N ILE A 40 3.02 -9.05 3.34
CA ILE A 40 3.28 -8.31 4.59
C ILE A 40 2.14 -8.59 5.58
N PRO A 41 2.40 -9.02 6.81
CA PRO A 41 1.36 -9.23 7.80
C PRO A 41 0.84 -7.90 8.36
N TRP A 42 -0.39 -7.92 8.88
CA TRP A 42 -1.05 -6.76 9.49
C TRP A 42 -0.18 -5.99 10.49
N GLU A 43 0.47 -6.69 11.44
CA GLU A 43 1.31 -6.04 12.45
C GLU A 43 2.49 -5.27 11.86
N VAL A 44 3.03 -5.74 10.73
CA VAL A 44 4.09 -5.02 10.02
C VAL A 44 3.52 -3.82 9.27
N LEU A 45 2.35 -3.95 8.62
CA LEU A 45 1.68 -2.81 7.98
C LEU A 45 1.35 -1.71 9.00
N LYS A 46 0.89 -2.09 10.20
CA LYS A 46 0.63 -1.15 11.31
C LYS A 46 1.88 -0.40 11.74
N ARG A 47 3.04 -1.07 11.80
CA ARG A 47 4.34 -0.42 12.08
C ARG A 47 4.76 0.53 10.96
N VAL A 48 4.52 0.17 9.70
CA VAL A 48 4.73 1.05 8.55
C VAL A 48 3.85 2.29 8.66
N GLY A 49 2.58 2.14 9.02
CA GLY A 49 1.63 3.25 9.19
C GLY A 49 2.10 4.34 10.16
N LYS A 50 2.85 3.97 11.21
CA LYS A 50 3.44 4.91 12.16
C LYS A 50 4.62 5.72 11.60
N LEU A 51 5.24 5.24 10.52
CA LEU A 51 6.37 5.88 9.85
C LEU A 51 5.93 6.68 8.62
N LEU A 52 4.69 6.52 8.18
CA LEU A 52 4.19 7.20 7.00
C LEU A 52 3.79 8.64 7.32
N PRO A 53 4.17 9.59 6.46
CA PRO A 53 3.61 10.93 6.51
C PRO A 53 2.09 10.93 6.33
N PRO A 54 1.36 11.89 6.95
CA PRO A 54 -0.10 11.99 6.78
C PRO A 54 -0.57 12.02 5.33
N LYS A 55 0.15 12.74 4.45
CA LYS A 55 -0.17 12.78 3.00
C LYS A 55 -0.12 11.38 2.36
N ASN A 56 0.83 10.53 2.73
CA ASN A 56 0.96 9.18 2.18
C ASN A 56 -0.06 8.20 2.77
N LEU A 57 -0.52 8.44 4.00
CA LEU A 57 -1.62 7.66 4.58
C LEU A 57 -2.92 7.85 3.80
N GLU A 58 -3.14 9.06 3.28
CA GLU A 58 -4.35 9.47 2.58
C GLU A 58 -4.26 9.38 1.05
N TYR A 59 -3.08 9.03 0.52
CA TYR A 59 -2.85 8.88 -0.92
C TYR A 59 -3.62 7.67 -1.48
N ARG A 60 -4.14 7.82 -2.70
CA ARG A 60 -4.78 6.75 -3.48
C ARG A 60 -4.00 6.53 -4.76
N CYS A 61 -3.67 5.28 -5.06
CA CYS A 61 -3.07 4.87 -6.32
C CYS A 61 -4.10 4.10 -7.15
N GLY A 62 -4.38 4.53 -8.40
CA GLY A 62 -5.16 3.74 -9.34
C GLY A 62 -6.54 3.29 -8.83
N GLY A 63 -7.19 4.09 -7.98
CA GLY A 63 -8.50 3.77 -7.39
C GLY A 63 -8.46 2.82 -6.18
N ALA A 64 -7.28 2.38 -5.72
CA ALA A 64 -7.14 1.59 -4.50
C ALA A 64 -7.62 2.37 -3.24
N PRO A 65 -8.04 1.65 -2.17
CA PRO A 65 -8.24 2.25 -0.85
C PRO A 65 -6.98 2.96 -0.34
N LYS A 66 -7.17 3.89 0.59
CA LYS A 66 -6.05 4.59 1.25
C LYS A 66 -5.31 3.64 2.18
N VAL A 67 -4.04 3.92 2.48
CA VAL A 67 -3.32 3.16 3.51
C VAL A 67 -4.04 3.26 4.86
N SER A 68 -4.59 4.43 5.20
CA SER A 68 -5.37 4.62 6.42
C SER A 68 -6.67 3.79 6.47
N ASP A 69 -7.27 3.46 5.32
CA ASP A 69 -8.42 2.55 5.26
C ASP A 69 -7.97 1.14 5.67
N PHE A 70 -6.89 0.61 5.09
CA PHE A 70 -6.34 -0.69 5.49
C PHE A 70 -5.91 -0.72 6.95
N LEU A 71 -5.41 0.39 7.49
CA LEU A 71 -5.04 0.47 8.89
C LEU A 71 -6.24 0.38 9.84
N LYS A 72 -7.43 0.80 9.41
CA LYS A 72 -8.68 0.68 10.17
C LYS A 72 -9.32 -0.70 10.02
N MET A 73 -9.21 -1.28 8.83
CA MET A 73 -9.77 -2.60 8.50
C MET A 73 -8.87 -3.77 8.94
N GLY A 74 -7.65 -3.49 9.40
CA GLY A 74 -6.62 -4.48 9.66
C GLY A 74 -7.07 -5.63 10.56
N ARG A 75 -6.81 -6.87 10.12
CA ARG A 75 -7.08 -8.09 10.89
C ARG A 75 -5.89 -9.04 10.85
N GLU A 76 -5.72 -9.81 11.92
CA GLU A 76 -4.79 -10.94 11.93
C GLU A 76 -5.18 -11.96 10.84
N GLY A 77 -4.19 -12.64 10.28
CA GLY A 77 -4.39 -13.59 9.17
C GLY A 77 -4.49 -12.94 7.77
N VAL A 78 -4.71 -11.63 7.68
CA VAL A 78 -4.68 -10.89 6.40
C VAL A 78 -3.25 -10.51 6.05
N LYS A 79 -2.89 -10.72 4.78
CA LYS A 79 -1.58 -10.30 4.26
C LYS A 79 -1.77 -9.23 3.18
N TYR A 80 -0.79 -8.34 3.06
CA TYR A 80 -0.83 -7.18 2.19
C TYR A 80 0.28 -7.24 1.15
N MET A 81 -0.03 -6.80 -0.06
CA MET A 81 0.91 -6.62 -1.16
C MET A 81 1.10 -5.13 -1.36
N CYS A 82 2.36 -4.69 -1.28
CA CYS A 82 2.68 -3.28 -1.26
C CYS A 82 3.86 -2.98 -2.19
N TYR A 83 3.96 -1.74 -2.64
CA TYR A 83 5.19 -1.25 -3.24
C TYR A 83 5.61 0.07 -2.59
N VAL A 84 6.90 0.32 -2.63
CA VAL A 84 7.53 1.55 -2.14
C VAL A 84 8.22 2.20 -3.31
N VAL A 85 7.80 3.41 -3.67
CA VAL A 85 8.62 4.29 -4.52
C VAL A 85 9.65 4.92 -3.63
N THR A 86 10.91 4.65 -3.95
CA THR A 86 12.06 4.97 -3.12
C THR A 86 12.52 6.42 -3.28
N SER A 87 13.50 6.82 -2.47
CA SER A 87 14.12 8.15 -2.54
C SER A 87 14.80 8.48 -3.86
N ASP A 88 15.02 7.48 -4.72
CA ASP A 88 15.60 7.66 -6.05
C ASP A 88 14.62 8.38 -7.00
N ARG A 89 13.33 8.45 -6.62
CA ARG A 89 12.30 9.19 -7.33
C ARG A 89 11.82 10.40 -6.51
N PRO A 90 11.36 11.48 -7.19
CA PRO A 90 10.80 12.65 -6.51
C PRO A 90 9.46 12.34 -5.81
N ASP A 91 8.72 11.32 -6.29
CA ASP A 91 7.39 10.94 -5.81
C ASP A 91 7.40 9.80 -4.78
N GLU A 92 8.19 9.92 -3.71
CA GLU A 92 8.24 8.92 -2.64
C GLU A 92 6.83 8.55 -2.13
N LYS A 93 6.47 7.27 -2.27
CA LYS A 93 5.16 6.76 -1.86
C LYS A 93 5.20 5.33 -1.36
N PHE A 94 4.25 5.03 -0.49
CA PHE A 94 3.93 3.68 -0.06
C PHE A 94 2.52 3.38 -0.50
N VAL A 95 2.33 2.26 -1.19
CA VAL A 95 1.04 1.88 -1.74
C VAL A 95 0.74 0.44 -1.40
N VAL A 96 -0.47 0.20 -0.90
CA VAL A 96 -1.04 -1.14 -0.80
C VAL A 96 -1.81 -1.39 -2.09
N TYR A 97 -1.32 -2.31 -2.92
CA TYR A 97 -1.91 -2.62 -4.23
C TYR A 97 -2.62 -3.97 -4.23
N GLY A 98 -2.60 -4.70 -3.11
CA GLY A 98 -3.44 -5.87 -2.97
C GLY A 98 -3.48 -6.41 -1.56
N ILE A 99 -4.46 -7.28 -1.33
CA ILE A 99 -4.65 -8.00 -0.08
C ILE A 99 -4.93 -9.46 -0.35
N LEU A 100 -4.48 -10.31 0.56
CA LEU A 100 -4.71 -11.74 0.59
C LEU A 100 -5.57 -12.03 1.81
N LEU A 101 -6.82 -12.44 1.54
CA LEU A 101 -7.83 -12.72 2.55
C LEU A 101 -7.98 -14.24 2.74
N PRO A 102 -8.19 -14.72 3.97
CA PRO A 102 -8.75 -16.05 4.20
C PRO A 102 -10.10 -16.19 3.47
N ARG A 103 -10.39 -17.37 2.90
CA ARG A 103 -11.62 -17.61 2.11
C ARG A 103 -12.90 -17.35 2.91
N GLU A 104 -12.85 -17.49 4.23
CA GLU A 104 -14.01 -17.31 5.10
C GLU A 104 -14.37 -15.82 5.34
N GLU A 105 -13.45 -14.89 5.05
CA GLU A 105 -13.57 -13.46 5.39
C GLU A 105 -14.38 -12.62 4.37
N LYS A 106 -15.57 -13.12 4.01
CA LYS A 106 -16.48 -12.45 3.04
C LYS A 106 -16.91 -11.05 3.46
N LYS A 107 -16.96 -10.75 4.76
CA LYS A 107 -17.30 -9.41 5.27
C LYS A 107 -16.19 -8.40 4.99
N LEU A 108 -14.94 -8.80 5.21
CA LEU A 108 -13.78 -7.95 4.96
C LEU A 108 -13.60 -7.71 3.45
N LEU A 109 -13.87 -8.72 2.62
CA LEU A 109 -13.95 -8.55 1.16
C LEU A 109 -14.93 -7.43 0.77
N ALA A 110 -16.15 -7.47 1.30
CA ALA A 110 -17.18 -6.46 1.01
C ALA A 110 -16.77 -5.07 1.49
N GLU A 111 -16.17 -4.98 2.69
CA GLU A 111 -15.66 -3.73 3.25
C GLU A 111 -14.58 -3.12 2.35
N VAL A 112 -13.60 -3.90 1.93
CA VAL A 112 -12.52 -3.45 1.03
C VAL A 112 -13.08 -2.97 -0.31
N LYS A 113 -14.02 -3.71 -0.90
CA LYS A 113 -14.69 -3.33 -2.15
C LYS A 113 -15.45 -1.99 -2.01
N SER A 114 -16.06 -1.73 -0.86
CA SER A 114 -16.79 -0.47 -0.61
C SER A 114 -15.89 0.77 -0.50
N LYS A 115 -14.59 0.59 -0.21
CA LYS A 115 -13.60 1.67 -0.06
C LYS A 115 -12.78 1.92 -1.32
N ALA A 116 -12.78 0.98 -2.24
CA ALA A 116 -12.12 1.11 -3.53
C ALA A 116 -12.95 2.03 -4.44
N LEU A 117 -12.28 2.92 -5.17
CA LEU A 117 -12.91 3.79 -6.18
C LEU A 117 -13.07 3.08 -7.52
N SER A 118 -12.43 1.92 -7.68
CA SER A 118 -12.53 1.07 -8.87
C SER A 118 -12.60 -0.39 -8.42
N PRO A 119 -13.36 -1.24 -9.14
CA PRO A 119 -13.48 -2.65 -8.78
C PRO A 119 -12.10 -3.34 -8.80
N PRO A 120 -11.83 -4.29 -7.89
CA PRO A 120 -10.60 -5.08 -7.91
C PRO A 120 -10.46 -5.79 -9.25
N THR A 121 -9.27 -5.74 -9.85
CA THR A 121 -9.01 -6.29 -11.19
C THR A 121 -8.79 -7.80 -11.21
N HIS A 122 -8.54 -8.41 -10.05
CA HIS A 122 -8.34 -9.86 -9.94
C HIS A 122 -8.81 -10.37 -8.57
N VAL A 123 -9.46 -11.53 -8.55
CA VAL A 123 -9.85 -12.29 -7.35
C VAL A 123 -9.33 -13.72 -7.56
N SER A 124 -8.32 -14.14 -6.79
CA SER A 124 -7.78 -15.52 -6.89
C SER A 124 -8.59 -16.52 -6.06
N GLU A 125 -8.78 -17.74 -6.58
CA GLU A 125 -9.52 -18.80 -5.90
C GLU A 125 -8.77 -19.41 -4.70
N LEU A 126 -7.44 -19.27 -4.55
CA LEU A 126 -6.65 -19.95 -3.51
C LEU A 126 -6.72 -19.29 -2.10
N GLY A 127 -7.64 -18.35 -1.91
CA GLY A 127 -7.64 -17.36 -0.83
C GLY A 127 -7.62 -16.00 -1.51
N GLU A 128 -8.67 -15.21 -1.35
CA GLU A 128 -9.03 -14.13 -2.27
C GLU A 128 -7.92 -13.07 -2.32
N LEU A 129 -7.04 -13.21 -3.32
CA LEU A 129 -6.10 -12.16 -3.70
C LEU A 129 -6.90 -11.09 -4.42
N LEU A 130 -7.06 -9.94 -3.79
CA LEU A 130 -7.62 -8.75 -4.41
C LEU A 130 -6.46 -7.88 -4.89
N VAL A 131 -6.30 -7.75 -6.20
CA VAL A 131 -5.44 -6.72 -6.78
C VAL A 131 -6.27 -5.45 -6.92
N LEU A 132 -5.80 -4.38 -6.28
CA LEU A 132 -6.49 -3.11 -6.15
C LEU A 132 -5.78 -2.10 -7.04
N GLY A 133 -6.43 -1.77 -8.16
CA GLY A 133 -6.02 -0.71 -9.07
C GLY A 133 -4.97 -1.13 -10.10
N TRP A 134 -5.42 -1.49 -11.29
CA TRP A 134 -4.67 -1.43 -12.56
C TRP A 134 -5.66 -1.01 -13.65
N SER A 135 -5.43 0.17 -14.24
CA SER A 135 -5.91 0.57 -15.56
C SER A 135 -4.69 0.84 -16.42
#